data_AF-A0A2X2JKV8-F1
#
_entry.id   AF-A0A2X2JKV8-F1
#
_cell.length_a   1.000
_cell.length_b   1.000
_cell.length_c   1.000
_cell.angle_alpha   90.00
_cell.angle_beta   90.00
_cell.angle_gamma   90.00
#
_symmetry.space_group_name_H-M   'P 1'
#
loop_
_entity.id
_entity.type
_entity.pdbx_description
1 polymer ?
#
loop_
_entity_poly.entity_id
_entity_poly.type
_entity_poly.pdbx_seq_one_letter_code
_entity_poly.pdbx_strand_id
1 'polypeptide(L)'
;MFFEYIANILYAIGIRKLSKTALSILVIIAAVALAHLAITSPNGDVSGGWTLNVEQVRIGITRAMYPFFAGLLLSRITNPSRIRHAFLYCSILIAIVLYMPRIGGADQLWLNGIYESVCIIIVFPLIVYLGTSNISSSRIENKLCKFLGDISYPLYLVHYPLVYFYVAWISNNKDVTLVTALPYALLILLTSIALAYVSLKWYDEPVRTWLRKKLD
;
A
#
# COMPACT_ATOMS: atom_id res chain seq x y z
N MET A 1 -5.55 -5.58 7.55
CA MET A 1 -5.66 -5.90 9.01
C MET A 1 -6.07 -7.34 9.30
N PHE A 2 -7.31 -7.82 9.07
CA PHE A 2 -7.72 -9.19 9.47
C PHE A 2 -6.85 -10.31 8.85
N PHE A 3 -6.68 -10.30 7.52
CA PHE A 3 -5.87 -11.30 6.82
C PHE A 3 -4.37 -11.22 7.16
N GLU A 4 -3.87 -10.04 7.52
CA GLU A 4 -2.48 -9.87 7.97
C GLU A 4 -2.23 -10.53 9.32
N TYR A 5 -3.20 -10.47 10.26
CA TYR A 5 -3.09 -11.22 11.51
C TYR A 5 -3.02 -12.73 11.27
N ILE A 6 -3.83 -13.25 10.36
CA ILE A 6 -3.77 -14.67 9.95
C ILE A 6 -2.39 -14.98 9.38
N ALA A 7 -1.89 -14.17 8.45
CA ALA A 7 -0.56 -14.37 7.86
C ALA A 7 0.56 -14.36 8.93
N ASN A 8 0.48 -13.46 9.91
CA ASN A 8 1.45 -13.38 11.00
C ASN A 8 1.36 -14.57 11.97
N ILE A 9 0.15 -15.09 12.23
CA ILE A 9 -0.03 -16.32 13.01
C ILE A 9 0.61 -17.50 12.26
N LEU A 10 0.32 -17.64 10.96
CA LEU A 10 0.92 -18.67 10.11
C LEU A 10 2.46 -18.53 10.04
N TYR A 11 2.97 -17.28 10.06
CA TYR A 11 4.39 -16.99 10.19
C TYR A 11 5.00 -17.61 11.45
N ALA A 12 4.40 -17.31 12.60
CA ALA A 12 4.89 -17.73 13.91
C ALA A 12 4.89 -19.27 14.05
N ILE A 13 3.83 -19.92 13.56
CA ILE A 13 3.60 -21.35 13.70
C ILE A 13 4.58 -22.18 12.86
N GLY A 14 4.87 -21.77 11.62
CA GLY A 14 5.66 -22.64 10.74
C GLY A 14 6.28 -22.02 9.51
N ILE A 15 5.70 -20.97 8.93
CA ILE A 15 6.20 -20.40 7.66
C ILE A 15 7.64 -19.87 7.82
N ARG A 16 8.02 -19.41 9.02
CA ARG A 16 9.41 -19.00 9.32
C ARG A 16 10.46 -20.11 9.14
N LYS A 17 10.06 -21.39 9.11
CA LYS A 17 10.97 -22.54 8.92
C LYS A 17 11.06 -23.05 7.48
N LEU A 18 10.26 -22.51 6.55
CA LEU A 18 10.27 -22.97 5.15
C LEU A 18 11.62 -22.74 4.49
N SER A 19 12.03 -23.64 3.58
CA SER A 19 13.22 -23.45 2.75
C SER A 19 13.02 -22.33 1.72
N LYS A 20 14.11 -21.82 1.13
CA LYS A 20 14.03 -20.82 0.05
C LYS A 20 13.27 -21.38 -1.15
N THR A 21 13.48 -22.64 -1.51
CA THR A 21 12.79 -23.33 -2.62
C THR A 21 11.29 -23.46 -2.37
N ALA A 22 10.87 -23.92 -1.19
CA ALA A 22 9.45 -24.02 -0.86
C ALA A 22 8.77 -22.64 -0.90
N LEU A 23 9.45 -21.62 -0.37
CA LEU A 23 8.94 -20.26 -0.38
C LEU A 23 8.84 -19.68 -1.81
N SER A 24 9.83 -19.93 -2.68
CA SER A 24 9.76 -19.54 -4.10
C SER A 24 8.57 -20.17 -4.82
N ILE A 25 8.30 -21.45 -4.57
CA ILE A 25 7.13 -22.13 -5.14
C ILE A 25 5.83 -21.46 -4.68
N LEU A 26 5.70 -21.15 -3.38
CA LEU A 26 4.54 -20.44 -2.83
C LEU A 26 4.37 -19.05 -3.44
N VAL A 27 5.47 -18.31 -3.65
CA VAL A 27 5.43 -16.99 -4.31
C VAL A 27 4.92 -17.11 -5.74
N ILE A 28 5.39 -18.10 -6.51
CA ILE A 28 4.93 -18.32 -7.89
C ILE A 28 3.44 -18.67 -7.92
N ILE A 29 2.99 -19.57 -7.05
CA ILE A 29 1.57 -19.95 -6.94
C ILE A 29 0.72 -18.73 -6.58
N ALA A 30 1.16 -17.94 -5.59
CA ALA A 30 0.45 -16.72 -5.17
C ALA A 30 0.44 -15.65 -6.26
N ALA A 31 1.52 -15.53 -7.05
CA ALA A 31 1.61 -14.61 -8.18
C ALA A 31 0.61 -15.00 -9.29
N VAL A 32 0.53 -16.29 -9.63
CA VAL A 32 -0.44 -16.80 -10.61
C VAL A 32 -1.87 -16.60 -10.11
N ALA A 33 -2.14 -16.88 -8.84
CA ALA A 33 -3.47 -16.68 -8.25
C ALA A 33 -3.87 -15.19 -8.25
N LEU A 34 -2.92 -14.29 -7.95
CA LEU A 34 -3.15 -12.84 -7.98
C LEU A 34 -3.39 -12.34 -9.41
N ALA A 35 -2.58 -12.79 -10.37
CA ALA A 35 -2.75 -12.42 -11.77
C ALA A 35 -4.08 -12.93 -12.34
N HIS A 36 -4.43 -14.18 -12.04
CA HIS A 36 -5.72 -14.74 -12.42
C HIS A 36 -6.86 -13.91 -11.83
N LEU A 37 -6.79 -13.56 -10.54
CA LEU A 37 -7.81 -12.72 -9.91
C LEU A 37 -7.93 -11.34 -10.56
N ALA A 38 -6.82 -10.64 -10.78
CA ALA A 38 -6.82 -9.30 -11.36
C ALA A 38 -7.39 -9.29 -12.79
N ILE A 39 -7.03 -10.29 -13.60
CA ILE A 39 -7.43 -10.38 -15.01
C ILE A 39 -8.89 -10.84 -15.18
N THR A 40 -9.36 -11.74 -14.31
CA THR A 40 -10.73 -12.30 -14.38
C THR A 40 -11.75 -11.54 -13.53
N SER A 41 -11.31 -10.59 -12.71
CA SER A 41 -12.19 -9.73 -11.91
C SER A 41 -13.15 -8.96 -12.82
N PRO A 42 -14.44 -8.84 -12.45
CA PRO A 42 -15.40 -8.02 -13.21
C PRO A 42 -14.96 -6.57 -13.39
N ASN A 43 -14.12 -6.05 -12.49
CA ASN A 43 -13.58 -4.70 -12.55
C ASN A 43 -12.16 -4.64 -13.11
N GLY A 44 -11.55 -5.78 -13.47
CA GLY A 44 -10.16 -5.81 -13.94
C GLY A 44 -9.16 -5.24 -12.93
N ASP A 45 -9.43 -5.44 -11.64
CA ASP A 45 -8.63 -4.95 -10.54
C ASP A 45 -8.57 -5.97 -9.39
N VAL A 46 -7.69 -5.70 -8.41
CA VAL A 46 -7.64 -6.45 -7.13
C VAL A 46 -8.41 -5.75 -6.00
N SER A 47 -9.42 -4.94 -6.34
CA SER A 47 -10.24 -4.21 -5.38
C SER A 47 -11.19 -5.17 -4.65
N GLY A 48 -11.02 -5.30 -3.33
CA GLY A 48 -11.93 -6.09 -2.48
C GLY A 48 -11.28 -6.56 -1.17
N GLY A 49 -11.97 -7.47 -0.50
CA GLY A 49 -11.52 -8.11 0.73
C GLY A 49 -11.82 -7.33 2.01
N TRP A 50 -12.84 -6.46 1.98
CA TRP A 50 -13.29 -5.70 3.13
C TRP A 50 -14.55 -6.25 3.81
N THR A 51 -15.29 -7.18 3.18
CA THR A 51 -16.43 -7.87 3.80
C THR A 51 -16.17 -9.36 4.00
N LEU A 52 -16.91 -9.96 4.94
CA LEU A 52 -16.82 -11.39 5.29
C LEU A 52 -17.71 -12.29 4.41
N ASN A 53 -17.97 -11.88 3.16
CA ASN A 53 -18.63 -12.75 2.20
C ASN A 53 -17.59 -13.64 1.50
N VAL A 54 -17.99 -14.84 1.05
CA VAL A 54 -17.10 -15.86 0.47
C VAL A 54 -16.24 -15.29 -0.66
N GLU A 55 -16.84 -14.53 -1.56
CA GLU A 55 -16.14 -13.89 -2.67
C GLU A 55 -15.07 -12.90 -2.21
N GLN A 56 -15.41 -12.07 -1.21
CA GLN A 56 -14.54 -11.03 -0.70
C GLN A 56 -13.42 -11.61 0.17
N VAL A 57 -13.70 -12.67 0.93
CA VAL A 57 -12.68 -13.43 1.65
C VAL A 57 -11.66 -14.03 0.69
N ARG A 58 -12.10 -14.60 -0.44
CA ARG A 58 -11.20 -15.11 -1.48
C ARG A 58 -10.28 -14.01 -2.01
N ILE A 59 -10.84 -12.83 -2.34
CA ILE A 59 -10.06 -11.66 -2.79
C ILE A 59 -9.04 -11.24 -1.73
N GLY A 60 -9.49 -11.12 -0.48
CA GLY A 60 -8.67 -10.68 0.65
C GLY A 60 -7.49 -11.61 0.92
N ILE A 61 -7.72 -12.93 0.88
CA ILE A 61 -6.66 -13.93 1.06
C ILE A 61 -5.65 -13.85 -0.08
N THR A 62 -6.09 -13.89 -1.34
CA THR A 62 -5.19 -13.85 -2.51
C THR A 62 -4.33 -12.58 -2.50
N ARG A 63 -4.93 -11.43 -2.19
CA ARG A 63 -4.22 -10.13 -2.11
C ARG A 63 -3.22 -10.08 -0.95
N ALA A 64 -3.48 -10.77 0.15
CA ALA A 64 -2.56 -10.81 1.29
C ALA A 64 -1.42 -11.81 1.09
N MET A 65 -1.68 -12.96 0.45
CA MET A 65 -0.72 -14.06 0.31
C MET A 65 0.52 -13.64 -0.50
N TYR A 66 0.33 -13.04 -1.68
CA TYR A 66 1.46 -12.72 -2.54
C TYR A 66 2.45 -11.74 -1.87
N PRO A 67 2.05 -10.52 -1.42
CA PRO A 67 2.99 -9.58 -0.82
C PRO A 67 3.67 -10.13 0.44
N PHE A 68 2.95 -10.94 1.22
CA PHE A 68 3.49 -11.59 2.41
C PHE A 68 4.61 -12.58 2.09
N PHE A 69 4.36 -13.55 1.19
CA PHE A 69 5.38 -14.53 0.81
C PHE A 69 6.52 -13.90 0.00
N ALA A 70 6.21 -12.97 -0.90
CA ALA A 70 7.19 -12.27 -1.70
C ALA A 70 8.12 -11.42 -0.82
N GLY A 71 7.56 -10.68 0.15
CA GLY A 71 8.35 -9.91 1.12
C GLY A 71 9.24 -10.80 2.00
N LEU A 72 8.72 -11.93 2.47
CA LEU A 72 9.51 -12.90 3.24
C LEU A 72 10.62 -13.56 2.40
N LEU A 73 10.35 -13.84 1.12
CA LEU A 73 11.35 -14.40 0.22
C LEU A 73 12.44 -13.36 -0.02
N LEU A 74 12.04 -12.14 -0.34
CA LEU A 74 12.91 -10.99 -0.54
C LEU A 74 13.85 -10.85 0.65
N SER A 75 13.33 -10.79 1.87
CA SER A 75 14.14 -10.64 3.09
C SER A 75 15.18 -11.75 3.32
N ARG A 76 15.06 -12.91 2.65
CA ARG A 76 15.98 -14.05 2.77
C ARG A 76 16.97 -14.20 1.61
N ILE A 77 16.63 -13.64 0.44
CA ILE A 77 17.47 -13.72 -0.77
C ILE A 77 18.24 -12.43 -1.00
N THR A 78 17.69 -11.29 -0.58
CA THR A 78 18.31 -10.00 -0.82
C THR A 78 19.35 -9.72 0.23
N ASN A 79 20.59 -9.58 -0.21
CA ASN A 79 21.57 -8.80 0.51
C ASN A 79 21.39 -7.33 0.07
N PRO A 80 21.22 -6.38 1.00
CA PRO A 80 21.12 -4.97 0.66
C PRO A 80 22.30 -4.57 -0.21
N SER A 81 22.02 -4.30 -1.48
CA SER A 81 23.05 -3.86 -2.40
C SER A 81 23.35 -2.39 -2.12
N ARG A 82 24.48 -1.91 -2.60
CA ARG A 82 24.87 -0.52 -2.46
C ARG A 82 24.42 0.23 -3.71
N ILE A 83 23.22 0.85 -3.69
CA ILE A 83 22.69 1.68 -4.79
C ILE A 83 22.72 3.17 -4.40
N ARG A 84 23.28 4.00 -5.29
CA ARG A 84 23.28 5.46 -5.15
C ARG A 84 21.95 6.04 -5.65
N HIS A 85 21.42 7.05 -4.98
CA HIS A 85 20.15 7.72 -5.34
C HIS A 85 18.89 6.82 -5.32
N ALA A 86 18.89 5.75 -4.52
CA ALA A 86 17.75 4.83 -4.43
C ALA A 86 16.43 5.53 -4.08
N PHE A 87 16.46 6.56 -3.22
CA PHE A 87 15.28 7.37 -2.88
C PHE A 87 14.62 8.00 -4.11
N LEU A 88 15.42 8.55 -5.04
CA LEU A 88 14.91 9.17 -6.25
C LEU A 88 14.28 8.13 -7.18
N TYR A 89 14.96 6.99 -7.38
CA TYR A 89 14.42 5.91 -8.21
C TYR A 89 13.11 5.35 -7.66
N CYS A 90 13.01 5.12 -6.34
CA CYS A 90 11.77 4.71 -5.71
C CYS A 90 10.66 5.76 -5.90
N SER A 91 10.98 7.05 -5.73
CA SER A 91 10.01 8.13 -5.88
C SER A 91 9.47 8.22 -7.31
N ILE A 92 10.35 8.09 -8.32
CA ILE A 92 9.97 8.09 -9.73
C ILE A 92 9.11 6.87 -10.07
N LEU A 93 9.51 5.67 -9.63
CA LEU A 93 8.74 4.45 -9.88
C LEU A 93 7.35 4.53 -9.24
N ILE A 94 7.24 5.00 -7.99
CA ILE A 94 5.97 5.22 -7.32
C ILE A 94 5.12 6.23 -8.09
N ALA A 95 5.70 7.36 -8.52
CA ALA A 95 4.99 8.36 -9.31
C ALA A 95 4.46 7.77 -10.63
N ILE A 96 5.26 7.01 -11.37
CA ILE A 96 4.84 6.34 -12.61
C ILE A 96 3.66 5.41 -12.35
N VAL A 97 3.71 4.61 -11.28
CA VAL A 97 2.62 3.68 -10.94
C VAL A 97 1.35 4.41 -10.53
N LEU A 98 1.45 5.48 -9.73
CA LEU A 98 0.28 6.19 -9.21
C LEU A 98 -0.36 7.16 -10.21
N TYR A 99 0.42 7.74 -11.12
CA TYR A 99 -0.10 8.67 -12.13
C TYR A 99 -0.56 7.98 -13.42
N MET A 100 -0.29 6.68 -13.58
CA MET A 100 -0.77 5.94 -14.75
C MET A 100 -2.31 5.87 -14.71
N PRO A 101 -3.02 6.37 -15.74
CA PRO A 101 -4.45 6.21 -15.80
C PRO A 101 -4.81 4.74 -16.02
N ARG A 102 -6.03 4.37 -15.60
CA ARG A 102 -6.56 3.02 -15.80
C ARG A 102 -6.46 2.60 -17.27
N ILE A 103 -5.79 1.49 -17.53
CA ILE A 103 -5.54 0.99 -18.89
C ILE A 103 -6.73 0.15 -19.35
N GLY A 104 -7.19 0.33 -20.60
CA GLY A 104 -8.23 -0.52 -21.19
C GLY A 104 -9.67 0.02 -21.13
N GLY A 105 -9.90 1.23 -20.58
CA GLY A 105 -11.22 1.88 -20.64
C GLY A 105 -12.34 1.05 -20.01
N ALA A 106 -13.58 1.18 -20.52
CA ALA A 106 -14.72 0.36 -20.07
C ALA A 106 -14.78 -1.02 -20.76
N ASP A 107 -14.15 -1.15 -21.93
CA ASP A 107 -14.33 -2.30 -22.81
C ASP A 107 -13.26 -3.39 -22.64
N GLN A 108 -12.10 -3.05 -22.06
CA GLN A 108 -10.94 -3.95 -21.94
C GLN A 108 -10.37 -3.95 -20.52
N LEU A 109 -11.23 -4.22 -19.54
CA LEU A 109 -10.89 -4.22 -18.11
C LEU A 109 -9.71 -5.15 -17.75
N TRP A 110 -9.58 -6.27 -18.46
CA TRP A 110 -8.49 -7.24 -18.27
C TRP A 110 -7.08 -6.63 -18.47
N LEU A 111 -6.95 -5.59 -19.32
CA LEU A 111 -5.67 -4.89 -19.51
C LEU A 111 -5.23 -4.17 -18.23
N ASN A 112 -6.18 -3.57 -17.49
CA ASN A 112 -5.89 -3.01 -16.18
C ASN A 112 -5.47 -4.12 -15.20
N GLY A 113 -6.11 -5.29 -15.27
CA GLY A 113 -5.75 -6.44 -14.43
C GLY A 113 -4.31 -6.91 -14.68
N ILE A 114 -3.85 -6.93 -15.94
CA ILE A 114 -2.46 -7.20 -16.28
C ILE A 114 -1.54 -6.12 -15.71
N TYR A 115 -1.89 -4.85 -15.90
CA TYR A 115 -1.11 -3.73 -15.39
C TYR A 115 -0.94 -3.79 -13.86
N GLU A 116 -2.02 -3.99 -13.12
CA GLU A 116 -1.99 -4.14 -11.65
C GLU A 116 -1.17 -5.36 -11.24
N SER A 117 -1.31 -6.48 -11.95
CA SER A 117 -0.52 -7.69 -11.68
C SER A 117 0.98 -7.43 -11.86
N VAL A 118 1.38 -6.76 -12.94
CA VAL A 118 2.78 -6.38 -13.19
C VAL A 118 3.27 -5.44 -12.09
N CYS A 119 2.46 -4.45 -11.70
CA CYS A 119 2.80 -3.53 -10.63
C CYS A 119 3.04 -4.26 -9.31
N ILE A 120 2.13 -5.18 -8.95
CA ILE A 120 2.20 -5.91 -7.68
C ILE A 120 3.31 -6.96 -7.69
N ILE A 121 3.47 -7.69 -8.78
CA ILE A 121 4.37 -8.86 -8.84
C ILE A 121 5.82 -8.46 -9.13
N ILE A 122 6.03 -7.33 -9.81
CA ILE A 122 7.37 -6.92 -10.29
C ILE A 122 7.75 -5.56 -9.72
N VAL A 123 6.93 -4.53 -9.95
CA VAL A 123 7.32 -3.14 -9.66
C VAL A 123 7.42 -2.88 -8.16
N PHE A 124 6.45 -3.30 -7.34
CA PHE A 124 6.51 -3.09 -5.90
C PHE A 124 7.65 -3.87 -5.22
N PRO A 125 7.88 -5.17 -5.50
CA PRO A 125 9.06 -5.87 -4.98
C PRO A 125 10.38 -5.19 -5.38
N LEU A 126 10.46 -4.66 -6.61
CA LEU A 126 11.62 -3.89 -7.06
C LEU A 126 11.79 -2.60 -6.25
N ILE A 127 10.72 -1.83 -6.03
CA ILE A 127 10.74 -0.61 -5.21
C ILE A 127 11.21 -0.94 -3.78
N VAL A 128 10.70 -2.02 -3.19
CA VAL A 128 11.12 -2.46 -1.85
C VAL A 128 12.60 -2.82 -1.84
N TYR A 129 13.08 -3.58 -2.82
CA TYR A 129 14.49 -3.93 -2.95
C TYR A 129 15.39 -2.69 -3.06
N LEU A 130 15.05 -1.75 -3.93
CA LEU A 130 15.76 -0.48 -4.08
C LEU A 130 15.75 0.33 -2.78
N GLY A 131 14.60 0.41 -2.10
CA GLY A 131 14.44 1.11 -0.82
C GLY A 131 15.36 0.56 0.28
N THR A 132 15.54 -0.76 0.33
CA THR A 132 16.47 -1.40 1.29
C THR A 132 17.96 -1.25 0.93
N SER A 133 18.26 -0.92 -0.33
CA SER A 133 19.63 -0.88 -0.87
C SER A 133 20.25 0.54 -0.88
N ASN A 134 19.69 1.49 -0.13
CA ASN A 134 20.16 2.87 -0.14
C ASN A 134 21.45 3.05 0.69
N ILE A 135 22.57 3.39 0.04
CA ILE A 135 23.86 3.64 0.72
C ILE A 135 23.93 5.02 1.36
N SER A 136 23.36 6.01 0.68
CA SER A 136 23.75 7.42 0.84
C SER A 136 22.52 8.29 1.04
N SER A 137 21.61 7.87 1.93
CA SER A 137 20.52 8.75 2.35
C SER A 137 21.12 10.01 2.98
N SER A 138 20.93 11.16 2.32
CA SER A 138 21.30 12.45 2.92
C SER A 138 20.54 12.65 4.25
N ARG A 139 21.05 13.50 5.15
CA ARG A 139 20.34 13.85 6.39
C ARG A 139 18.92 14.39 6.10
N ILE A 140 18.76 15.09 4.97
CA ILE A 140 17.48 15.63 4.51
C ILE A 140 16.54 14.49 4.07
N GLU A 141 17.02 13.57 3.23
CA GLU A 141 16.23 12.39 2.81
C GLU A 141 15.75 11.58 4.01
N ASN A 142 16.63 11.29 4.98
CA ASN A 142 16.23 10.54 6.18
C ASN A 142 15.17 11.28 7.00
N LYS A 143 15.29 12.61 7.15
CA LYS A 143 14.28 13.41 7.83
C LYS A 143 12.95 13.40 7.09
N LEU A 144 12.97 13.50 5.77
CA LEU A 144 11.77 13.47 4.94
C LEU A 144 11.09 12.11 4.97
N CYS A 145 11.83 11.02 4.77
CA CYS A 145 11.31 9.65 4.89
C CYS A 145 10.68 9.40 6.26
N LYS A 146 11.35 9.84 7.33
CA LYS A 146 10.83 9.73 8.69
C LYS A 146 9.54 10.53 8.85
N PHE A 147 9.51 11.78 8.41
CA PHE A 147 8.32 12.63 8.49
C PHE A 147 7.13 12.04 7.71
N LEU A 148 7.37 11.60 6.47
CA LEU A 148 6.34 10.95 5.64
C LEU A 148 5.85 9.65 6.28
N GLY A 149 6.74 8.85 6.88
CA GLY A 149 6.38 7.66 7.63
C GLY A 149 5.54 7.97 8.87
N ASP A 150 5.98 8.94 9.68
CA ASP A 150 5.32 9.32 10.93
C ASP A 150 3.91 9.89 10.68
N ILE A 151 3.72 10.70 9.62
CA ILE A 151 2.40 11.28 9.29
C ILE A 151 1.46 10.31 8.58
N SER A 152 1.97 9.26 7.93
CA SER A 152 1.17 8.36 7.09
C SER A 152 -0.02 7.73 7.82
N TYR A 153 0.19 7.29 9.06
CA TYR A 153 -0.85 6.61 9.84
C TYR A 153 -1.92 7.58 10.38
N PRO A 154 -1.58 8.70 11.05
CA PRO A 154 -2.56 9.73 11.39
C PRO A 154 -3.33 10.25 10.16
N LEU A 155 -2.63 10.44 9.04
CA LEU A 155 -3.27 10.86 7.79
C LEU A 155 -4.27 9.82 7.30
N TYR A 156 -3.92 8.54 7.33
CA TYR A 156 -4.82 7.44 6.99
C TYR A 156 -6.12 7.49 7.80
N LEU A 157 -6.03 7.75 9.12
CA LEU A 157 -7.20 7.82 10.00
C LEU A 157 -8.11 9.02 9.71
N VAL A 158 -7.55 10.20 9.45
CA VAL A 158 -8.34 11.43 9.32
C VAL A 158 -8.84 11.69 7.91
N HIS A 159 -8.07 11.35 6.87
CA HIS A 159 -8.46 11.65 5.49
C HIS A 159 -9.67 10.84 5.06
N TYR A 160 -9.79 9.58 5.51
CA TYR A 160 -10.83 8.68 5.03
C TYR A 160 -12.24 9.20 5.38
N PRO A 161 -12.57 9.54 6.64
CA PRO A 161 -13.86 10.17 6.95
C PRO A 161 -14.13 11.46 6.17
N LEU A 162 -13.13 12.33 6.00
CA LEU A 162 -13.28 13.59 5.28
C LEU A 162 -13.60 13.38 3.79
N VAL A 163 -12.92 12.43 3.15
CA VAL A 163 -13.21 12.05 1.77
C VAL A 163 -14.61 11.45 1.64
N TYR A 164 -15.09 10.69 2.62
CA TYR A 164 -16.48 10.19 2.60
C TYR A 164 -17.51 11.32 2.66
N PHE A 165 -17.30 12.34 3.50
CA PHE A 165 -18.16 13.52 3.50
C PHE A 165 -18.16 14.23 2.15
N TYR A 166 -16.99 14.34 1.54
CA TYR A 166 -16.86 14.94 0.21
C TYR A 166 -17.59 14.16 -0.88
N VAL A 167 -17.41 12.85 -0.91
CA VAL A 167 -18.08 11.96 -1.86
C VAL A 167 -19.60 12.00 -1.65
N ALA A 168 -20.08 12.01 -0.40
CA ALA A 168 -21.49 12.17 -0.09
C ALA A 168 -22.04 13.53 -0.56
N TRP A 169 -21.28 14.61 -0.37
CA TRP A 169 -21.64 15.94 -0.84
C TRP A 169 -21.72 16.00 -2.38
N ILE A 170 -20.72 15.46 -3.10
CA ILE A 170 -20.76 15.38 -4.58
C ILE A 170 -21.97 14.56 -5.05
N SER A 171 -22.23 13.41 -4.41
CA SER A 171 -23.34 12.53 -4.79
C SER A 171 -24.70 13.22 -4.71
N ASN A 172 -24.85 14.14 -3.74
CA ASN A 172 -26.04 14.96 -3.55
C ASN A 172 -26.07 16.22 -4.44
N ASN A 173 -24.96 16.59 -5.07
CA ASN A 173 -24.82 17.80 -5.89
C ASN A 173 -24.25 17.45 -7.27
N LYS A 174 -25.05 16.74 -8.08
CA LYS A 174 -24.62 16.14 -9.36
C LYS A 174 -24.23 17.16 -10.45
N ASP A 175 -24.66 18.42 -10.32
CA ASP A 175 -24.40 19.47 -11.30
C ASP A 175 -23.08 20.22 -11.05
N VAL A 176 -22.31 19.82 -10.04
CA VAL A 176 -21.05 20.47 -9.67
C VAL A 176 -19.98 20.15 -10.72
N THR A 177 -19.49 21.21 -11.38
CA THR A 177 -18.35 21.11 -12.31
C THR A 177 -17.03 20.87 -11.58
N LEU A 178 -16.03 20.36 -12.31
CA LEU A 178 -14.68 20.13 -11.75
C LEU A 178 -14.07 21.41 -11.18
N VAL A 179 -14.32 22.56 -11.81
CA VAL A 179 -13.80 23.87 -11.37
C VAL A 179 -14.38 24.26 -10.01
N THR A 180 -15.66 23.98 -9.78
CA THR A 180 -16.31 24.21 -8.49
C THR A 180 -15.93 23.18 -7.43
N ALA A 181 -15.59 21.94 -7.83
CA ALA A 181 -15.19 20.87 -6.92
C ALA A 181 -13.74 21.01 -6.43
N LEU A 182 -12.84 21.52 -7.28
CA LEU A 182 -11.39 21.58 -7.01
C LEU A 182 -11.03 22.36 -5.73
N PRO A 183 -11.62 23.53 -5.42
CA PRO A 183 -11.34 24.24 -4.17
C PRO A 183 -11.71 23.42 -2.93
N TYR A 184 -12.83 22.70 -2.96
CA TYR A 184 -13.25 21.84 -1.85
C TYR A 184 -12.32 20.64 -1.71
N ALA A 185 -11.93 20.01 -2.83
CA ALA A 185 -10.95 18.93 -2.81
C ALA A 185 -9.61 19.38 -2.19
N LEU A 186 -9.13 20.56 -2.56
CA LEU A 186 -7.91 21.15 -1.99
C LEU A 186 -8.08 21.46 -0.49
N LEU A 187 -9.23 22.02 -0.10
CA LEU A 187 -9.54 22.28 1.30
C LEU A 187 -9.52 20.99 2.12
N ILE A 188 -10.12 19.91 1.62
CA ILE A 188 -10.14 18.60 2.29
C ILE A 188 -8.73 18.03 2.39
N LEU A 189 -7.92 18.12 1.33
CA LEU A 189 -6.53 17.68 1.35
C LEU A 189 -5.73 18.41 2.43
N LEU A 190 -5.78 19.74 2.43
CA LEU A 190 -5.07 20.57 3.41
C LEU A 190 -5.56 20.32 4.83
N THR A 191 -6.87 20.21 5.03
CA THR A 191 -7.48 19.91 6.33
C THR A 191 -7.07 18.53 6.82
N SER A 192 -7.03 17.53 5.95
CA SER A 192 -6.57 16.17 6.27
C SER A 192 -5.11 16.18 6.74
N ILE A 193 -4.23 16.88 6.02
CA ILE A 193 -2.81 17.00 6.39
C ILE A 193 -2.64 17.74 7.72
N ALA A 194 -3.37 18.85 7.92
CA ALA A 194 -3.32 19.63 9.15
C ALA A 194 -3.79 18.81 10.35
N LEU A 195 -4.94 18.14 10.24
CA LEU A 195 -5.46 17.27 11.30
C LEU A 195 -4.55 16.07 11.57
N ALA A 196 -3.95 15.48 10.54
CA ALA A 196 -2.98 14.41 10.69
C ALA A 196 -1.76 14.87 11.49
N TYR A 197 -1.23 16.07 11.17
CA TYR A 197 -0.09 16.63 11.87
C TYR A 197 -0.42 16.98 13.34
N VAL A 198 -1.58 17.58 13.60
CA VAL A 198 -2.05 17.85 14.96
C VAL A 198 -2.20 16.56 15.74
N SER A 199 -2.83 15.54 15.16
CA SER A 199 -3.01 14.22 15.78
C SER A 199 -1.66 13.55 16.07
N LEU A 200 -0.71 13.65 15.14
CA LEU A 200 0.65 13.14 15.31
C LEU A 200 1.34 13.80 16.52
N LYS A 201 1.31 15.13 16.60
CA LYS A 201 2.05 15.90 17.61
C LYS A 201 1.40 15.92 18.99
N TRP A 202 0.08 15.96 19.05
CA TRP A 202 -0.65 16.14 20.31
C TRP A 202 -1.18 14.83 20.90
N TYR A 203 -1.29 13.77 20.09
CA TYR A 203 -1.81 12.49 20.56
C TYR A 203 -0.82 11.33 20.33
N ASP A 204 -0.47 11.03 19.07
CA ASP A 204 0.32 9.84 18.75
C ASP A 204 1.72 9.86 19.40
N GLU A 205 2.51 10.92 19.18
CA GLU A 205 3.85 11.05 19.79
C GLU A 205 3.82 10.99 21.33
N PRO A 206 2.99 11.80 22.04
CA PRO A 206 2.92 11.74 23.50
C PRO A 206 2.49 10.37 24.04
N VAL A 207 1.45 9.77 23.45
CA VAL A 207 0.92 8.47 23.89
C VAL A 207 1.95 7.37 23.63
N ARG A 208 2.62 7.38 22.47
CA ARG A 208 3.68 6.43 22.14
C ARG A 208 4.85 6.52 23.10
N THR A 209 5.27 7.73 23.47
CA THR A 209 6.32 7.94 24.48
C THR A 209 5.88 7.46 25.86
N TRP A 210 4.62 7.72 26.25
CA TRP A 210 4.07 7.25 27.51
C TRP A 210 4.01 5.72 27.59
N LEU A 211 3.52 5.05 26.54
CA LEU A 211 3.45 3.59 26.47
C LEU A 211 4.83 2.93 26.52
N ARG A 212 5.82 3.46 25.79
CA ARG A 212 7.20 2.93 25.81
C ARG A 212 7.78 2.95 27.21
N LYS A 213 7.65 4.07 27.93
CA LYS A 213 8.12 4.19 29.32
C LYS A 213 7.44 3.23 30.31
N LYS A 214 6.29 2.66 29.96
CA LYS A 214 5.50 1.80 30.84
C LYS A 214 5.64 0.31 30.52
N LEU A 215 6.08 -0.01 29.29
CA LEU A 215 6.26 -1.37 28.79
C LEU A 215 7.73 -1.81 28.75
N ASP A 216 8.67 -0.86 28.86
CA ASP A 216 10.08 -1.08 29.21
C ASP A 216 10.26 -1.19 30.74
#